data_AF-A0A9D9Q9M8-F1
#
_entry.id   AF-A0A9D9Q9M8-F1
#
_cell.length_a   1.000
_cell.length_b   1.000
_cell.length_c   1.000
_cell.angle_alpha   90.00
_cell.angle_beta   90.00
_cell.angle_gamma   90.00
#
_symmetry.space_group_name_H-M   'P 1'
#
loop_
_entity.id
_entity.type
_entity.pdbx_description
1 polymer ?
#
loop_
_entity_poly.entity_id
_entity_poly.type
_entity_poly.pdbx_seq_one_letter_code
_entity_poly.pdbx_strand_id
1 'polypeptide(L)'
;MKKIFTYLSAFALTLLLFSCTKKAPEAPVSKMKGVFYTSIPASGEPIELLPGKSKSIDLRACAQEVSDMYISMSFKVDPDAVAAYNSANGTSCEMLPSSAFEFTKNEVMLPKYNKASTTARIRVTATGLEDNKPYVLPITIDKVVGTDNWEFSSSPVAYLKVIQVNTGPEGGDGSKEYPYILATPEDMAKMSDKLSSEEMVYFRLANDIDMSGIDNWIPLNYQSPYDKAIDFDGAGHTITGFHCDFASYPSFFGVMNGYCHDVTFLDAVIESGGDSGCGILGGYGGSGAVHCEVMRVHVNGSVTLTGNKTGVGGMFGTLGNATIMASSADCIVTSGRNYVGGIYGYAKTDCIVTDCWSAGTVTGAQRVGGIGGGTDKTGTGVQIINCYSTAKVYGGFALGGIGGFYNLDNADGTPDLSHPDNTFMNCIAWNEEIKANSTVAGDLSHYSIGMVVGYTSLNNTHIGCLRRSDAAYNTAIFFDYSDAFSIYDQDDSSPNSPLMVNTVSGASYNFPYHGKVAPAGKSLSEVAKGLGWSDSVWDFSGELPVIKADATFVPVEDVNGEGGIGDWDENKLN
;
A
#
# COMPACT_ATOMS: atom_id res chain seq x y z
N MET A 1 -29.84 9.07 -71.56
CA MET A 1 -29.71 7.95 -70.60
C MET A 1 -30.35 8.37 -69.28
N LYS A 2 -31.69 8.32 -69.25
CA LYS A 2 -32.50 7.45 -68.38
C LYS A 2 -32.40 7.77 -66.87
N LYS A 3 -33.15 8.82 -66.48
CA LYS A 3 -34.07 8.76 -65.33
C LYS A 3 -35.19 7.75 -65.66
N ILE A 4 -35.87 7.23 -64.63
CA ILE A 4 -37.01 6.26 -64.60
C ILE A 4 -36.58 4.91 -64.02
N PHE A 5 -36.82 4.72 -62.71
CA PHE A 5 -37.27 3.45 -62.12
C PHE A 5 -37.91 3.74 -60.76
N THR A 6 -39.19 4.10 -60.80
CA THR A 6 -40.11 4.04 -59.66
C THR A 6 -41.48 3.74 -60.29
N TYR A 7 -42.22 2.81 -59.67
CA TYR A 7 -43.53 2.28 -60.06
C TYR A 7 -43.56 1.19 -61.14
N LEU A 8 -43.52 -0.08 -60.70
CA LEU A 8 -44.29 -1.16 -61.33
C LEU A 8 -44.37 -2.41 -60.42
N SER A 9 -45.32 -2.43 -59.48
CA SER A 9 -45.92 -3.69 -58.98
C SER A 9 -47.18 -3.40 -58.14
N ALA A 10 -48.15 -2.70 -58.75
CA ALA A 10 -49.51 -2.59 -58.23
C ALA A 10 -50.46 -2.71 -59.43
N PHE A 11 -50.87 -3.95 -59.75
CA PHE A 11 -52.08 -4.40 -60.46
C PHE A 11 -51.82 -5.71 -61.19
N ALA A 12 -51.98 -6.83 -60.48
CA ALA A 12 -52.38 -8.13 -61.05
C ALA A 12 -52.67 -9.10 -59.91
N LEU A 13 -53.87 -9.02 -59.30
CA LEU A 13 -54.68 -10.19 -58.93
C LEU A 13 -56.01 -9.74 -58.29
N THR A 14 -56.92 -9.26 -59.13
CA THR A 14 -58.36 -9.37 -58.89
C THR A 14 -58.91 -10.37 -59.90
N LEU A 15 -59.81 -11.24 -59.43
CA LEU A 15 -60.57 -12.28 -60.14
C LEU A 15 -59.88 -13.64 -60.38
N LEU A 16 -59.97 -14.49 -59.34
CA LEU A 16 -60.38 -15.89 -59.48
C LEU A 16 -61.34 -16.21 -58.32
N LEU A 17 -62.61 -15.80 -58.49
CA LEU A 17 -63.74 -16.39 -57.79
C LEU A 17 -64.26 -17.54 -58.67
N PHE A 18 -64.22 -18.77 -58.17
CA PHE A 18 -65.38 -19.65 -57.98
C PHE A 18 -64.94 -21.04 -57.49
N SER A 19 -65.73 -21.60 -56.58
CA SER A 19 -65.66 -22.97 -56.03
C SER A 19 -64.78 -23.18 -54.79
N CYS A 20 -65.33 -22.83 -53.62
CA CYS A 20 -65.53 -23.82 -52.56
C CYS A 20 -66.49 -23.28 -51.49
N THR A 21 -67.79 -23.48 -51.68
CA THR A 21 -68.79 -23.39 -50.60
C THR A 21 -68.62 -24.59 -49.68
N LYS A 22 -67.70 -24.50 -48.73
CA LYS A 22 -67.79 -25.24 -47.46
C LYS A 22 -67.48 -24.26 -46.34
N LYS A 23 -68.54 -23.88 -45.62
CA LYS A 23 -68.47 -23.25 -44.31
C LYS A 23 -67.54 -24.13 -43.47
N ALA A 24 -66.31 -23.66 -43.22
CA ALA A 24 -65.46 -24.31 -42.24
C ALA A 24 -66.21 -24.30 -40.90
N PRO A 25 -66.13 -25.36 -40.08
CA PRO A 25 -66.74 -25.31 -38.77
C PRO A 25 -66.09 -24.15 -38.02
N GLU A 26 -66.89 -23.21 -37.53
CA GLU A 26 -66.48 -22.35 -36.42
C GLU A 26 -66.10 -23.29 -35.29
N ALA A 27 -64.80 -23.57 -35.15
CA ALA A 27 -64.29 -24.17 -33.94
C ALA A 27 -64.69 -23.22 -32.80
N PRO A 28 -65.26 -23.73 -31.69
CA PRO A 28 -65.67 -22.86 -30.60
C PRO A 28 -64.46 -22.05 -30.17
N VAL A 29 -64.62 -20.72 -30.16
CA VAL A 29 -63.66 -19.77 -29.61
C VAL A 29 -63.38 -20.24 -28.19
N SER A 30 -62.24 -20.92 -28.01
CA SER A 30 -61.67 -21.14 -26.70
C SER A 30 -61.46 -19.74 -26.12
N LYS A 31 -62.31 -19.37 -25.15
CA LYS A 31 -62.02 -18.27 -24.23
C LYS A 31 -60.79 -18.70 -23.43
N MET A 32 -59.61 -18.60 -24.05
CA MET A 32 -58.35 -18.96 -23.41
C MET A 32 -58.08 -17.92 -22.32
N LYS A 33 -57.70 -18.37 -21.12
CA LYS A 33 -57.40 -17.49 -19.99
C LYS A 33 -55.95 -17.04 -20.14
N GLY A 34 -55.72 -15.77 -20.50
CA GLY A 34 -54.37 -15.25 -20.67
C GLY A 34 -53.66 -15.14 -19.31
N VAL A 35 -52.47 -15.73 -19.15
CA VAL A 35 -51.64 -15.58 -17.94
C VAL A 35 -50.44 -14.70 -18.25
N PHE A 36 -50.37 -13.51 -17.65
CA PHE A 36 -49.36 -12.48 -17.95
C PHE A 36 -48.37 -12.22 -16.81
N TYR A 37 -47.16 -11.79 -17.18
CA TYR A 37 -46.12 -11.36 -16.25
C TYR A 37 -45.21 -10.29 -16.87
N THR A 38 -44.57 -9.50 -16.01
CA THR A 38 -43.56 -8.51 -16.43
C THR A 38 -42.20 -9.19 -16.52
N SER A 39 -41.41 -8.85 -17.55
CA SER A 39 -40.05 -9.34 -17.72
C SER A 39 -39.08 -8.19 -17.98
N ILE A 40 -37.86 -8.33 -17.44
CA ILE A 40 -36.77 -7.36 -17.54
C ILE A 40 -35.47 -8.13 -17.86
N PRO A 41 -34.61 -7.64 -18.77
CA PRO A 41 -33.37 -8.31 -19.14
C PRO A 41 -32.32 -8.46 -18.02
N ALA A 42 -32.36 -7.59 -17.00
CA ALA A 42 -31.34 -7.49 -15.95
C ALA A 42 -31.83 -8.08 -14.62
N SER A 43 -32.20 -9.36 -14.57
CA SER A 43 -32.64 -9.97 -13.31
C SER A 43 -31.44 -10.44 -12.47
N GLY A 44 -31.21 -9.81 -11.33
CA GLY A 44 -30.29 -10.32 -10.30
C GLY A 44 -29.33 -9.28 -9.74
N GLU A 45 -28.63 -8.54 -10.61
CA GLU A 45 -27.63 -7.55 -10.22
C GLU A 45 -28.23 -6.14 -10.07
N PRO A 46 -27.77 -5.34 -9.09
CA PRO A 46 -28.18 -3.96 -8.96
C PRO A 46 -27.74 -3.12 -10.17
N ILE A 47 -28.59 -2.18 -10.55
CA ILE A 47 -28.23 -1.11 -11.47
C ILE A 47 -27.45 -0.07 -10.67
N GLU A 48 -26.14 -0.04 -10.88
CA GLU A 48 -25.26 0.99 -10.32
C GLU A 48 -25.35 2.27 -11.16
N LEU A 49 -25.54 3.40 -10.48
CA LEU A 49 -25.56 4.73 -11.06
C LEU A 49 -24.57 5.63 -10.31
N LEU A 50 -23.73 6.35 -11.07
CA LEU A 50 -22.97 7.46 -10.50
C LEU A 50 -23.91 8.63 -10.17
N PRO A 51 -23.55 9.51 -9.21
CA PRO A 51 -24.31 10.71 -8.89
C PRO A 51 -24.70 11.51 -10.14
N GLY A 52 -25.99 11.85 -10.25
CA GLY A 52 -26.56 12.61 -11.37
C GLY A 52 -26.66 11.84 -12.71
N LYS A 53 -26.29 10.56 -12.78
CA LYS A 53 -26.43 9.75 -14.01
C LYS A 53 -27.77 9.00 -14.05
N SER A 54 -28.10 8.51 -15.24
CA SER A 54 -29.35 7.78 -15.52
C SER A 54 -29.12 6.61 -16.47
N LYS A 55 -29.95 5.57 -16.37
CA LYS A 55 -29.94 4.40 -17.26
C LYS A 55 -31.35 4.06 -17.73
N SER A 56 -31.50 3.72 -19.00
CA SER A 56 -32.77 3.22 -19.54
C SER A 56 -32.81 1.70 -19.53
N ILE A 57 -33.91 1.15 -19.05
CA ILE A 57 -34.16 -0.29 -18.97
C ILE A 57 -35.38 -0.62 -19.80
N ASP A 58 -35.23 -1.64 -20.65
CA ASP A 58 -36.30 -2.17 -21.47
C ASP A 58 -37.17 -3.12 -20.66
N LEU A 59 -38.49 -2.99 -20.81
CA LEU A 59 -39.52 -3.78 -20.14
C LEU A 59 -40.38 -4.48 -21.17
N ARG A 60 -40.84 -5.71 -20.89
CA ARG A 60 -41.80 -6.43 -21.72
C ARG A 60 -42.88 -7.09 -20.88
N ALA A 61 -44.10 -7.08 -21.40
CA ALA A 61 -45.18 -7.90 -20.91
C ALA A 61 -45.14 -9.23 -21.67
N CYS A 62 -45.16 -10.32 -20.93
CA CYS A 62 -45.04 -11.67 -21.46
C CYS A 62 -46.28 -12.49 -21.13
N ALA A 63 -46.66 -13.36 -22.05
CA ALA A 63 -47.75 -14.30 -21.91
C ALA A 63 -47.20 -15.73 -21.81
N GLN A 64 -47.81 -16.57 -20.97
CA GLN A 64 -47.44 -18.00 -20.91
C GLN A 64 -47.84 -18.76 -22.19
N GLU A 65 -48.94 -18.33 -22.82
CA GLU A 65 -49.50 -18.89 -24.05
C GLU A 65 -49.64 -17.83 -25.15
N VAL A 66 -49.76 -18.26 -26.41
CA VAL A 66 -49.90 -17.36 -27.56
C VAL A 66 -51.36 -16.99 -27.78
N SER A 67 -51.65 -15.71 -28.03
CA SER A 67 -52.98 -15.20 -28.39
C SER A 67 -53.09 -14.97 -29.90
N ASP A 68 -54.26 -15.20 -30.49
CA ASP A 68 -54.59 -14.84 -31.88
C ASP A 68 -55.16 -13.40 -32.00
N MET A 69 -55.21 -12.66 -30.89
CA MET A 69 -55.64 -11.26 -30.80
C MET A 69 -54.45 -10.32 -30.53
N TYR A 70 -54.62 -9.04 -30.87
CA TYR A 70 -53.70 -8.00 -30.41
C TYR A 70 -54.12 -7.57 -29.02
N ILE A 71 -53.17 -7.57 -28.08
CA ILE A 71 -53.44 -7.18 -26.69
C ILE A 71 -52.56 -5.97 -26.36
N SER A 72 -53.18 -4.87 -25.96
CA SER A 72 -52.47 -3.68 -25.49
C SER A 72 -52.35 -3.72 -23.98
N MET A 73 -51.17 -3.41 -23.46
CA MET A 73 -50.89 -3.40 -22.02
C MET A 73 -50.14 -2.14 -21.61
N SER A 74 -50.35 -1.72 -20.37
CA SER A 74 -49.55 -0.67 -19.71
C SER A 74 -48.93 -1.19 -18.43
N PHE A 75 -47.87 -0.54 -17.95
CA PHE A 75 -47.24 -0.86 -16.67
C PHE A 75 -47.58 0.17 -15.59
N LYS A 76 -47.45 -0.26 -14.34
CA LYS A 76 -47.41 0.60 -13.16
C LYS A 76 -46.33 0.14 -12.21
N VAL A 77 -45.99 1.02 -11.30
CA VAL A 77 -45.22 0.69 -10.11
C VAL A 77 -46.14 0.04 -9.08
N ASP A 78 -45.63 -0.98 -8.37
CA ASP A 78 -46.34 -1.69 -7.31
C ASP A 78 -45.62 -1.53 -5.96
N PRO A 79 -45.86 -0.46 -5.20
CA PRO A 79 -45.16 -0.19 -3.93
C PRO A 79 -45.37 -1.28 -2.87
N ASP A 80 -46.51 -1.97 -2.91
CA ASP A 80 -46.87 -2.99 -1.91
C ASP A 80 -46.00 -4.26 -2.05
N ALA A 81 -45.35 -4.43 -3.21
CA ALA A 81 -44.50 -5.58 -3.50
C ALA A 81 -43.08 -5.50 -2.89
N VAL A 82 -42.68 -4.37 -2.29
CA VAL A 82 -41.35 -4.18 -1.67
C VAL A 82 -41.15 -5.12 -0.47
N ALA A 83 -42.15 -5.22 0.41
CA ALA A 83 -42.05 -6.08 1.60
C ALA A 83 -41.91 -7.56 1.22
N ALA A 84 -42.64 -8.00 0.20
CA ALA A 84 -42.54 -9.37 -0.33
C ALA A 84 -41.16 -9.64 -0.95
N TYR A 85 -40.61 -8.67 -1.70
CA TYR A 85 -39.25 -8.77 -2.24
C TYR A 85 -38.19 -8.92 -1.15
N ASN A 86 -38.25 -8.06 -0.12
CA ASN A 86 -37.32 -8.08 1.00
C ASN A 86 -37.39 -9.40 1.77
N SER A 87 -38.60 -9.90 2.02
CA SER A 87 -38.81 -11.19 2.68
C SER A 87 -38.26 -12.37 1.86
N ALA A 88 -38.47 -12.36 0.54
CA ALA A 88 -38.04 -13.45 -0.34
C ALA A 88 -36.52 -13.48 -0.60
N ASN A 89 -35.83 -12.34 -0.49
CA ASN A 89 -34.41 -12.19 -0.85
C ASN A 89 -33.49 -11.92 0.36
N GLY A 90 -34.03 -11.82 1.58
CA GLY A 90 -33.24 -11.49 2.77
C GLY A 90 -32.64 -10.08 2.72
N THR A 91 -33.34 -9.12 2.10
CA THR A 91 -32.87 -7.75 1.91
C THR A 91 -33.66 -6.74 2.73
N SER A 92 -33.11 -5.53 2.89
CA SER A 92 -33.76 -4.37 3.53
C SER A 92 -33.81 -3.17 2.57
N CYS A 93 -34.14 -3.41 1.29
CA CYS A 93 -34.20 -2.35 0.28
C CYS A 93 -35.40 -1.42 0.53
N GLU A 94 -35.20 -0.13 0.32
CA GLU A 94 -36.29 0.86 0.30
C GLU A 94 -36.92 0.96 -1.09
N MET A 95 -38.13 1.51 -1.15
CA MET A 95 -38.79 1.84 -2.41
C MET A 95 -37.98 2.91 -3.16
N LEU A 96 -37.70 2.69 -4.44
CA LEU A 96 -37.04 3.71 -5.27
C LEU A 96 -37.89 5.00 -5.29
N PRO A 97 -37.33 6.17 -4.91
CA PRO A 97 -38.08 7.43 -4.87
C PRO A 97 -38.71 7.79 -6.22
N SER A 98 -39.88 8.42 -6.21
CA SER A 98 -40.58 8.83 -7.44
C SER A 98 -39.81 9.86 -8.28
N SER A 99 -38.88 10.60 -7.67
CA SER A 99 -37.94 11.49 -8.37
C SER A 99 -36.84 10.75 -9.16
N ALA A 100 -36.63 9.47 -8.86
CA ALA A 100 -35.52 8.66 -9.38
C ALA A 100 -35.92 7.75 -10.55
N PHE A 101 -37.16 7.81 -11.05
CA PHE A 101 -37.56 7.05 -12.23
C PHE A 101 -38.66 7.71 -13.07
N GLU A 102 -38.72 7.36 -14.35
CA GLU A 102 -39.75 7.82 -15.28
C GLU A 102 -40.03 6.77 -16.37
N PHE A 103 -41.31 6.46 -16.64
CA PHE A 103 -41.68 5.65 -17.81
C PHE A 103 -41.58 6.48 -19.09
N THR A 104 -40.44 6.39 -19.78
CA THR A 104 -40.26 7.00 -21.11
C THR A 104 -41.13 6.37 -22.20
N LYS A 105 -41.57 5.12 -22.00
CA LYS A 105 -42.61 4.45 -22.79
C LYS A 105 -43.34 3.43 -21.92
N ASN A 106 -44.62 3.66 -21.62
CA ASN A 106 -45.39 2.83 -20.70
C ASN A 106 -46.36 1.84 -21.37
N GLU A 107 -46.66 2.01 -22.66
CA GLU A 107 -47.62 1.17 -23.37
C GLU A 107 -46.93 0.22 -24.35
N VAL A 108 -47.39 -1.02 -24.36
CA VAL A 108 -46.87 -2.09 -25.21
C VAL A 108 -48.01 -2.85 -25.88
N MET A 109 -47.67 -3.48 -26.99
CA MET A 109 -48.57 -4.32 -27.75
C MET A 109 -48.00 -5.73 -27.77
N LEU A 110 -48.80 -6.72 -27.38
CA LEU A 110 -48.53 -8.12 -27.64
C LEU A 110 -49.09 -8.48 -29.02
N PRO A 111 -48.23 -8.73 -30.02
CA PRO A 111 -48.70 -9.10 -31.36
C PRO A 111 -49.36 -10.48 -31.36
N LYS A 112 -50.21 -10.72 -32.35
CA LYS A 112 -50.78 -12.04 -32.61
C LYS A 112 -49.68 -13.09 -32.74
N TYR A 113 -49.90 -14.24 -32.13
CA TYR A 113 -49.04 -15.42 -32.13
C TYR A 113 -47.67 -15.24 -31.46
N ASN A 114 -47.47 -14.14 -30.71
CA ASN A 114 -46.25 -13.88 -29.97
C ASN A 114 -46.49 -14.03 -28.46
N LYS A 115 -45.44 -14.40 -27.73
CA LYS A 115 -45.44 -14.48 -26.25
C LYS A 115 -44.84 -13.26 -25.55
N ALA A 116 -44.20 -12.36 -26.30
CA ALA A 116 -43.57 -11.16 -25.77
C ALA A 116 -44.09 -9.93 -26.51
N SER A 117 -44.38 -8.88 -25.74
CA SER A 117 -44.83 -7.61 -26.27
C SER A 117 -43.72 -6.85 -27.01
N THR A 118 -44.12 -5.77 -27.69
CA THR A 118 -43.20 -4.66 -27.99
C THR A 118 -42.60 -4.11 -26.70
N THR A 119 -41.53 -3.33 -26.82
CA THR A 119 -40.74 -2.92 -25.66
C THR A 119 -41.26 -1.60 -25.07
N ALA A 120 -41.54 -1.61 -23.76
CA ALA A 120 -41.67 -0.43 -22.91
C ALA A 120 -40.29 -0.04 -22.39
N ARG A 121 -40.16 1.19 -21.87
CA ARG A 121 -38.88 1.68 -21.37
C ARG A 121 -39.08 2.56 -20.14
N ILE A 122 -38.32 2.24 -19.11
CA ILE A 122 -38.20 3.05 -17.90
C ILE A 122 -36.80 3.64 -17.82
N ARG A 123 -36.69 4.90 -17.43
CA ARG A 123 -35.44 5.55 -17.10
C ARG A 123 -35.32 5.59 -15.58
N VAL A 124 -34.21 5.12 -15.04
CA VAL A 124 -33.84 5.30 -13.63
C VAL A 124 -32.70 6.32 -13.53
N THR A 125 -32.71 7.16 -12.50
CA THR A 125 -31.76 8.26 -12.31
C THR A 125 -31.34 8.30 -10.85
N ALA A 126 -30.10 8.67 -10.56
CA ALA A 126 -29.57 8.77 -9.20
C ALA A 126 -30.13 9.98 -8.39
N THR A 127 -31.20 10.62 -8.85
CA THR A 127 -31.72 11.86 -8.23
C THR A 127 -32.38 11.58 -6.88
N GLY A 128 -31.77 12.08 -5.80
CA GLY A 128 -32.28 11.93 -4.43
C GLY A 128 -32.03 10.55 -3.84
N LEU A 129 -31.10 9.78 -4.39
CA LEU A 129 -30.62 8.54 -3.79
C LEU A 129 -29.49 8.84 -2.81
N GLU A 130 -29.47 8.09 -1.70
CA GLU A 130 -28.34 8.08 -0.77
C GLU A 130 -27.24 7.15 -1.29
N ASP A 131 -25.98 7.52 -1.04
CA ASP A 131 -24.80 6.73 -1.44
C ASP A 131 -24.82 5.35 -0.77
N ASN A 132 -24.53 4.31 -1.57
CA ASN A 132 -24.46 2.90 -1.16
C ASN A 132 -25.76 2.33 -0.54
N LYS A 133 -26.87 3.06 -0.61
CA LYS A 133 -28.17 2.59 -0.13
C LYS A 133 -28.92 1.85 -1.26
N PRO A 134 -29.29 0.57 -1.07
CA PRO A 134 -30.00 -0.18 -2.10
C PRO A 134 -31.49 0.16 -2.12
N TYR A 135 -31.99 0.47 -3.30
CA TYR A 135 -33.41 0.70 -3.58
C TYR A 135 -33.97 -0.37 -4.50
N VAL A 136 -35.28 -0.61 -4.43
CA VAL A 136 -36.00 -1.51 -5.33
C VAL A 136 -37.20 -0.81 -5.96
N LEU A 137 -37.43 -1.05 -7.25
CA LEU A 137 -38.59 -0.59 -7.99
C LEU A 137 -39.37 -1.80 -8.53
N PRO A 138 -40.47 -2.20 -7.86
CA PRO A 138 -41.36 -3.23 -8.35
C PRO A 138 -42.27 -2.69 -9.47
N ILE A 139 -42.33 -3.41 -10.58
CA ILE A 139 -43.10 -3.06 -11.78
C ILE A 139 -44.02 -4.20 -12.14
N THR A 140 -45.30 -3.89 -12.35
CA THR A 140 -46.32 -4.85 -12.76
C THR A 140 -47.16 -4.32 -13.92
N ILE A 141 -47.94 -5.18 -14.55
CA ILE A 141 -48.89 -4.76 -15.59
C ILE A 141 -50.06 -4.06 -14.90
N ASP A 142 -50.45 -2.88 -15.40
CA ASP A 142 -51.54 -2.07 -14.88
C ASP A 142 -52.87 -2.42 -15.56
N LYS A 143 -52.88 -2.35 -16.90
CA LYS A 143 -54.09 -2.57 -17.72
C LYS A 143 -53.80 -3.54 -18.84
N VAL A 144 -54.82 -4.33 -19.18
CA VAL A 144 -54.85 -5.25 -20.31
C VAL A 144 -56.11 -4.92 -21.13
N VAL A 145 -55.93 -4.64 -22.42
CA VAL A 145 -57.01 -4.28 -23.35
C VAL A 145 -56.99 -5.23 -24.54
N GLY A 146 -58.16 -5.78 -24.88
CA GLY A 146 -58.34 -6.73 -25.98
C GLY A 146 -58.82 -8.12 -25.54
N THR A 147 -58.90 -8.39 -24.23
CA THR A 147 -59.51 -9.61 -23.66
C THR A 147 -60.04 -9.35 -22.25
N ASP A 148 -61.19 -9.93 -21.91
CA ASP A 148 -61.76 -9.90 -20.55
C ASP A 148 -61.41 -11.14 -19.72
N ASN A 149 -60.71 -12.12 -20.32
CA ASN A 149 -60.40 -13.40 -19.70
C ASN A 149 -58.89 -13.55 -19.51
N TRP A 150 -58.37 -12.99 -18.42
CA TRP A 150 -56.94 -13.03 -18.09
C TRP A 150 -56.69 -13.03 -16.57
N GLU A 151 -55.50 -13.45 -16.18
CA GLU A 151 -54.98 -13.35 -14.82
C GLU A 151 -53.46 -13.10 -14.82
N PHE A 152 -52.94 -12.76 -13.65
CA PHE A 152 -51.51 -12.69 -13.40
C PHE A 152 -50.92 -14.09 -13.22
N SER A 153 -49.66 -14.27 -13.65
CA SER A 153 -48.88 -15.45 -13.24
C SER A 153 -48.63 -15.47 -11.73
N SER A 154 -48.07 -16.55 -11.21
CA SER A 154 -47.62 -16.65 -9.81
C SER A 154 -46.50 -15.66 -9.44
N SER A 155 -45.83 -15.06 -10.44
CA SER A 155 -44.75 -14.08 -10.24
C SER A 155 -44.88 -12.95 -11.27
N PRO A 156 -45.90 -12.08 -11.15
CA PRO A 156 -46.24 -11.12 -12.20
C PRO A 156 -45.38 -9.84 -12.16
N VAL A 157 -44.75 -9.60 -11.01
CA VAL A 157 -43.96 -8.40 -10.73
C VAL A 157 -42.51 -8.64 -11.12
N ALA A 158 -41.92 -7.66 -11.80
CA ALA A 158 -40.48 -7.59 -12.00
C ALA A 158 -39.87 -6.52 -11.09
N TYR A 159 -38.65 -6.76 -10.61
CA TYR A 159 -37.97 -5.89 -9.65
C TYR A 159 -36.70 -5.32 -10.27
N LEU A 160 -36.55 -3.99 -10.25
CA LEU A 160 -35.28 -3.32 -10.54
C LEU A 160 -34.61 -2.96 -9.22
N LYS A 161 -33.45 -3.53 -8.94
CA LYS A 161 -32.59 -3.08 -7.84
C LYS A 161 -31.70 -1.94 -8.36
N VAL A 162 -31.62 -0.83 -7.63
CA VAL A 162 -30.85 0.37 -8.02
C VAL A 162 -30.03 0.83 -6.83
N ILE A 163 -28.78 1.23 -7.06
CA ILE A 163 -27.89 1.79 -6.04
C ILE A 163 -27.12 2.96 -6.62
N GLN A 164 -26.98 4.05 -5.86
CA GLN A 164 -26.03 5.11 -6.18
C GLN A 164 -24.67 4.73 -5.60
N VAL A 165 -23.64 4.74 -6.45
CA VAL A 165 -22.26 4.50 -6.04
C VAL A 165 -21.48 5.77 -6.32
N ASN A 166 -20.98 6.42 -5.27
CA ASN A 166 -20.08 7.55 -5.39
C ASN A 166 -18.64 7.03 -5.45
N THR A 167 -17.98 7.26 -6.58
CA THR A 167 -16.59 6.84 -6.81
C THR A 167 -15.59 7.98 -6.63
N GLY A 168 -16.04 9.13 -6.11
CA GLY A 168 -15.24 10.34 -6.01
C GLY A 168 -15.03 11.05 -7.35
N PRO A 169 -14.27 12.17 -7.36
CA PRO A 169 -13.86 12.84 -8.59
C PRO A 169 -12.91 11.96 -9.41
N GLU A 170 -12.97 12.10 -10.74
CA GLU A 170 -12.07 11.39 -11.64
C GLU A 170 -10.60 11.74 -11.33
N GLY A 171 -9.80 10.74 -10.98
CA GLY A 171 -8.40 10.90 -10.56
C GLY A 171 -8.19 11.21 -9.07
N GLY A 172 -9.26 11.30 -8.26
CA GLY A 172 -9.19 11.63 -6.84
C GLY A 172 -9.10 13.13 -6.54
N ASP A 173 -9.34 13.50 -5.28
CA ASP A 173 -9.15 14.87 -4.75
C ASP A 173 -8.02 14.97 -3.72
N GLY A 174 -7.35 13.86 -3.43
CA GLY A 174 -6.26 13.81 -2.46
C GLY A 174 -6.71 13.69 -1.02
N SER A 175 -8.00 13.48 -0.77
CA SER A 175 -8.52 13.08 0.54
C SER A 175 -8.27 11.59 0.80
N LYS A 176 -8.39 11.17 2.06
CA LYS A 176 -8.29 9.76 2.46
C LYS A 176 -9.30 8.85 1.74
N GLU A 177 -10.52 9.36 1.51
CA GLU A 177 -11.60 8.62 0.84
C GLU A 177 -11.34 8.50 -0.67
N TYR A 178 -10.76 9.55 -1.27
CA TYR A 178 -10.51 9.64 -2.71
C TYR A 178 -9.08 10.10 -3.01
N PRO A 179 -8.06 9.25 -2.75
CA PRO A 179 -6.67 9.59 -2.98
C PRO A 179 -6.41 9.92 -4.45
N TYR A 180 -5.43 10.79 -4.70
CA TYR A 180 -4.98 11.03 -6.06
C TYR A 180 -4.42 9.75 -6.68
N ILE A 181 -4.99 9.33 -7.80
CA ILE A 181 -4.61 8.10 -8.49
C ILE A 181 -3.44 8.37 -9.43
N LEU A 182 -2.33 7.66 -9.22
CA LEU A 182 -1.11 7.77 -9.99
C LEU A 182 -0.98 6.55 -10.91
N ALA A 183 -1.17 6.73 -12.21
CA ALA A 183 -1.17 5.63 -13.19
C ALA A 183 0.00 5.72 -14.19
N THR A 184 0.67 6.88 -14.27
CA THR A 184 1.70 7.19 -15.27
C THR A 184 2.86 7.98 -14.66
N PRO A 185 4.05 7.99 -15.30
CA PRO A 185 5.17 8.84 -14.87
C PRO A 185 4.80 10.33 -14.86
N GLU A 186 3.91 10.77 -15.77
CA GLU A 186 3.41 12.15 -15.81
C GLU A 186 2.53 12.50 -14.61
N ASP A 187 1.82 11.54 -14.01
CA ASP A 187 1.08 11.75 -12.78
C ASP A 187 2.04 11.93 -11.60
N MET A 188 3.09 11.09 -11.53
CA MET A 188 4.16 11.21 -10.53
C MET A 188 4.82 12.58 -10.57
N ALA A 189 5.17 13.06 -11.77
CA ALA A 189 5.82 14.36 -11.97
C ALA A 189 4.95 15.56 -11.54
N LYS A 190 3.63 15.38 -11.41
CA LYS A 190 2.68 16.42 -10.98
C LYS A 190 2.30 16.34 -9.51
N MET A 191 2.84 15.38 -8.75
CA MET A 191 2.52 15.24 -7.32
C MET A 191 2.76 16.56 -6.56
N SER A 192 3.85 17.28 -6.86
CA SER A 192 4.18 18.55 -6.22
C SER A 192 3.08 19.61 -6.36
N ASP A 193 2.34 19.59 -7.48
CA ASP A 193 1.26 20.55 -7.76
C ASP A 193 0.01 20.27 -6.92
N LYS A 194 -0.05 19.12 -6.25
CA LYS A 194 -1.19 18.62 -5.48
C LYS A 194 -0.99 18.74 -3.96
N LEU A 195 0.22 19.05 -3.50
CA LEU A 195 0.54 19.08 -2.07
C LEU A 195 -0.11 20.27 -1.35
N SER A 196 -0.49 20.04 -0.08
CA SER A 196 -1.06 21.05 0.81
C SER A 196 -0.16 21.26 2.04
N SER A 197 -0.13 22.49 2.56
CA SER A 197 0.45 22.82 3.88
C SER A 197 -0.54 22.67 5.03
N GLU A 198 -1.84 22.55 4.73
CA GLU A 198 -2.91 22.61 5.72
C GLU A 198 -3.39 21.22 6.14
N GLU A 199 -3.38 20.28 5.20
CA GLU A 199 -3.87 18.92 5.38
C GLU A 199 -2.95 17.90 4.71
N MET A 200 -3.01 16.66 5.18
CA MET A 200 -2.30 15.54 4.57
C MET A 200 -2.94 15.20 3.22
N VAL A 201 -2.09 15.02 2.20
CA VAL A 201 -2.54 14.66 0.84
C VAL A 201 -2.27 13.18 0.60
N TYR A 202 -3.29 12.47 0.12
CA TYR A 202 -3.26 11.03 -0.12
C TYR A 202 -3.05 10.72 -1.60
N PHE A 203 -2.10 9.84 -1.89
CA PHE A 203 -1.80 9.33 -3.22
C PHE A 203 -1.85 7.81 -3.24
N ARG A 204 -2.31 7.24 -4.35
CA ARG A 204 -2.33 5.79 -4.56
C ARG A 204 -1.84 5.41 -5.95
N LEU A 205 -0.91 4.47 -6.04
CA LEU A 205 -0.52 3.88 -7.32
C LEU A 205 -1.65 3.00 -7.88
N ALA A 206 -1.90 3.09 -9.18
CA ALA A 206 -2.81 2.21 -9.90
C ALA A 206 -2.09 1.19 -10.80
N ASN A 207 -0.81 1.40 -11.07
CA ASN A 207 0.03 0.56 -11.91
C ASN A 207 1.47 0.60 -11.38
N ASP A 208 2.30 -0.34 -11.85
CA ASP A 208 3.74 -0.16 -11.83
C ASP A 208 4.12 1.04 -12.73
N ILE A 209 5.09 1.85 -12.29
CA ILE A 209 5.49 3.08 -12.98
C ILE A 209 6.98 3.05 -13.29
N ASP A 210 7.32 3.19 -14.57
CA ASP A 210 8.70 3.37 -15.04
C ASP A 210 9.07 4.86 -15.07
N MET A 211 9.91 5.29 -14.13
CA MET A 211 10.38 6.66 -13.99
C MET A 211 11.70 6.95 -14.72
N SER A 212 12.23 6.02 -15.51
CA SER A 212 13.50 6.20 -16.23
C SER A 212 13.50 7.37 -17.24
N GLY A 213 12.33 7.88 -17.62
CA GLY A 213 12.16 9.07 -18.45
C GLY A 213 12.06 10.40 -17.68
N ILE A 214 12.16 10.38 -16.34
CA ILE A 214 12.04 11.56 -15.47
C ILE A 214 13.41 11.96 -14.95
N ASP A 215 14.07 12.90 -15.64
CA ASP A 215 15.47 13.25 -15.36
C ASP A 215 15.66 14.33 -14.28
N ASN A 216 14.61 15.08 -13.90
CA ASN A 216 14.71 16.26 -13.04
C ASN A 216 13.74 16.20 -11.86
N TRP A 217 13.77 15.09 -11.10
CA TRP A 217 12.94 14.98 -9.92
C TRP A 217 13.35 16.01 -8.85
N ILE A 218 12.36 16.75 -8.36
CA ILE A 218 12.52 17.65 -7.21
C ILE A 218 11.85 16.97 -6.02
N PRO A 219 12.57 16.72 -4.91
CA PRO A 219 11.98 16.03 -3.76
C PRO A 219 10.77 16.78 -3.21
N LEU A 220 9.69 16.06 -2.91
CA LEU A 220 8.35 16.63 -2.71
C LEU A 220 8.25 17.68 -1.58
N ASN A 221 9.06 17.55 -0.53
CA ASN A 221 9.06 18.38 0.66
C ASN A 221 10.50 18.78 1.05
N TYR A 222 11.24 19.35 0.11
CA TYR A 222 12.67 19.70 0.26
C TYR A 222 12.93 21.08 0.90
N GLN A 223 11.91 21.92 1.02
CA GLN A 223 12.02 23.31 1.48
C GLN A 223 11.33 23.54 2.82
N SER A 224 12.00 24.29 3.69
CA SER A 224 11.40 24.85 4.91
C SER A 224 10.11 25.60 4.53
N PRO A 225 9.00 25.39 5.26
CA PRO A 225 8.94 24.81 6.62
C PRO A 225 8.77 23.28 6.70
N TYR A 226 8.90 22.54 5.59
CA TYR A 226 8.70 21.08 5.53
C TYR A 226 7.28 20.64 5.92
N ASP A 227 6.27 21.47 5.65
CA ASP A 227 4.89 21.30 6.11
C ASP A 227 4.00 20.42 5.21
N LYS A 228 4.57 19.74 4.21
CA LYS A 228 3.82 18.85 3.31
C LYS A 228 3.76 17.44 3.91
N ALA A 229 2.64 17.11 4.54
CA ALA A 229 2.34 15.75 4.99
C ALA A 229 1.72 14.95 3.84
N ILE A 230 2.22 13.74 3.63
CA ILE A 230 1.87 12.87 2.49
C ILE A 230 1.52 11.48 3.01
N ASP A 231 0.43 10.91 2.51
CA ASP A 231 0.15 9.48 2.58
C ASP A 231 0.35 8.90 1.16
N PHE A 232 1.29 7.98 1.02
CA PHE A 232 1.66 7.37 -0.26
C PHE A 232 1.42 5.86 -0.21
N ASP A 233 0.29 5.43 -0.78
CA ASP A 233 -0.10 4.03 -0.93
C ASP A 233 0.41 3.47 -2.26
N GLY A 234 1.42 2.61 -2.21
CA GLY A 234 1.92 1.90 -3.37
C GLY A 234 0.98 0.83 -3.90
N ALA A 235 0.00 0.39 -3.11
CA ALA A 235 -0.95 -0.69 -3.46
C ALA A 235 -0.28 -1.99 -3.97
N GLY A 236 0.96 -2.25 -3.56
CA GLY A 236 1.78 -3.39 -3.98
C GLY A 236 2.54 -3.18 -5.29
N HIS A 237 2.50 -1.97 -5.87
CA HIS A 237 3.13 -1.66 -7.16
C HIS A 237 4.61 -1.28 -7.05
N THR A 238 5.28 -1.35 -8.20
CA THR A 238 6.71 -1.05 -8.35
C THR A 238 6.94 0.27 -9.09
N ILE A 239 7.81 1.12 -8.55
CA ILE A 239 8.40 2.28 -9.20
C ILE A 239 9.81 1.87 -9.67
N THR A 240 10.04 1.85 -10.98
CA THR A 240 11.33 1.43 -11.57
C THR A 240 12.12 2.64 -12.09
N GLY A 241 13.45 2.61 -11.97
CA GLY A 241 14.33 3.57 -12.62
C GLY A 241 14.21 5.01 -12.09
N PHE A 242 13.75 5.17 -10.85
CA PHE A 242 13.67 6.48 -10.19
C PHE A 242 15.07 7.09 -10.04
N HIS A 243 15.26 8.33 -10.52
CA HIS A 243 16.53 9.04 -10.40
C HIS A 243 16.36 10.40 -9.70
N CYS A 244 17.27 10.74 -8.79
CA CYS A 244 17.31 12.05 -8.15
C CYS A 244 18.75 12.47 -7.84
N ASP A 245 19.16 13.62 -8.39
CA ASP A 245 20.47 14.25 -8.21
C ASP A 245 20.41 15.60 -7.48
N PHE A 246 19.29 15.86 -6.81
CA PHE A 246 18.99 17.16 -6.21
C PHE A 246 19.95 17.52 -5.05
N ALA A 247 20.19 18.80 -4.80
CA ALA A 247 21.18 19.22 -3.79
C ALA A 247 20.66 19.18 -2.34
N SER A 248 19.38 19.47 -2.13
CA SER A 248 18.78 19.56 -0.79
C SER A 248 17.85 18.39 -0.54
N TYR A 249 18.19 17.54 0.42
CA TYR A 249 17.48 16.29 0.73
C TYR A 249 17.21 15.42 -0.53
N PRO A 250 18.25 15.06 -1.31
CA PRO A 250 18.10 14.19 -2.48
C PRO A 250 17.42 12.87 -2.09
N SER A 251 16.19 12.71 -2.58
CA SER A 251 15.34 11.54 -2.40
C SER A 251 14.04 11.70 -3.19
N PHE A 252 13.09 10.77 -3.00
CA PHE A 252 11.71 10.91 -3.47
C PHE A 252 10.95 12.03 -2.73
N PHE A 253 10.90 11.98 -1.39
CA PHE A 253 10.09 12.91 -0.58
C PHE A 253 10.81 14.17 -0.09
N GLY A 254 12.13 14.22 -0.07
CA GLY A 254 12.89 15.24 0.65
C GLY A 254 12.86 14.99 2.16
N VAL A 255 12.05 15.78 2.88
CA VAL A 255 11.67 15.49 4.28
C VAL A 255 10.32 14.79 4.29
N MET A 256 10.31 13.48 4.54
CA MET A 256 9.08 12.71 4.56
C MET A 256 8.33 12.93 5.87
N ASN A 257 7.11 13.43 5.79
CA ASN A 257 6.15 13.54 6.89
C ASN A 257 4.86 12.82 6.47
N GLY A 258 4.29 11.99 7.33
CA GLY A 258 3.15 11.13 7.01
C GLY A 258 3.56 9.67 6.74
N TYR A 259 2.92 9.03 5.77
CA TYR A 259 2.94 7.58 5.58
C TYR A 259 3.43 7.21 4.17
N CYS A 260 4.24 6.16 4.06
CA CYS A 260 4.57 5.53 2.78
C CYS A 260 4.51 4.02 2.97
N HIS A 261 3.68 3.35 2.18
CA HIS A 261 3.48 1.92 2.35
C HIS A 261 3.22 1.18 1.06
N ASP A 262 3.46 -0.12 1.09
CA ASP A 262 3.10 -1.06 0.01
C ASP A 262 3.71 -0.72 -1.35
N VAL A 263 4.95 -0.21 -1.38
CA VAL A 263 5.63 0.18 -2.63
C VAL A 263 7.02 -0.44 -2.73
N THR A 264 7.39 -0.88 -3.94
CA THR A 264 8.76 -1.25 -4.27
C THR A 264 9.41 -0.17 -5.14
N PHE A 265 10.59 0.32 -4.75
CA PHE A 265 11.47 1.10 -5.61
C PHE A 265 12.55 0.16 -6.18
N LEU A 266 12.55 -0.05 -7.49
CA LEU A 266 13.49 -0.92 -8.20
C LEU A 266 14.44 -0.09 -9.06
N ASP A 267 15.73 -0.44 -9.05
CA ASP A 267 16.78 0.26 -9.81
C ASP A 267 16.78 1.79 -9.57
N ALA A 268 16.52 2.21 -8.33
CA ALA A 268 16.53 3.63 -7.96
C ALA A 268 17.96 4.16 -7.81
N VAL A 269 18.21 5.39 -8.23
CA VAL A 269 19.53 6.01 -8.23
C VAL A 269 19.47 7.39 -7.60
N ILE A 270 20.15 7.54 -6.47
CA ILE A 270 20.35 8.83 -5.78
C ILE A 270 21.82 9.22 -5.90
N GLU A 271 22.12 10.33 -6.57
CA GLU A 271 23.49 10.82 -6.77
C GLU A 271 23.60 12.30 -6.46
N SER A 272 24.14 12.67 -5.30
CA SER A 272 24.21 14.08 -4.90
C SER A 272 25.58 14.54 -4.42
N GLY A 273 25.94 15.75 -4.81
CA GLY A 273 27.05 16.53 -4.23
C GLY A 273 26.59 17.52 -3.17
N GLY A 274 25.31 17.49 -2.77
CA GLY A 274 24.72 18.43 -1.84
C GLY A 274 25.14 18.23 -0.38
N ASP A 275 24.77 19.19 0.47
CA ASP A 275 25.10 19.20 1.90
C ASP A 275 23.91 18.78 2.81
N SER A 276 23.14 17.79 2.35
CA SER A 276 22.03 17.16 3.11
C SER A 276 22.22 15.66 3.24
N GLY A 277 21.53 15.04 4.22
CA GLY A 277 21.41 13.58 4.26
C GLY A 277 20.63 13.07 3.04
N CYS A 278 20.84 11.81 2.67
CA CYS A 278 20.22 11.22 1.48
C CYS A 278 19.82 9.75 1.67
N GLY A 279 18.80 9.36 0.93
CA GLY A 279 18.27 8.00 0.81
C GLY A 279 17.18 7.97 -0.26
N ILE A 280 16.72 6.78 -0.67
CA ILE A 280 15.75 6.66 -1.76
C ILE A 280 14.41 7.34 -1.39
N LEU A 281 13.93 7.15 -0.16
CA LEU A 281 12.68 7.75 0.30
C LEU A 281 12.89 9.18 0.77
N GLY A 282 13.83 9.40 1.70
CA GLY A 282 14.03 10.68 2.35
C GLY A 282 15.48 11.05 2.57
N GLY A 283 15.83 12.32 2.38
CA GLY A 283 16.99 12.87 3.07
C GLY A 283 16.76 12.89 4.59
N TYR A 284 15.50 13.08 4.99
CA TYR A 284 15.05 13.04 6.38
C TYR A 284 13.68 12.33 6.48
N GLY A 285 13.53 11.40 7.43
CA GLY A 285 12.25 10.78 7.77
C GLY A 285 11.73 11.35 9.10
N GLY A 286 10.58 12.01 9.03
CA GLY A 286 9.90 12.65 10.15
C GLY A 286 10.45 14.02 10.48
N SER A 287 9.72 14.76 11.32
CA SER A 287 10.17 16.00 11.90
C SER A 287 9.73 16.03 13.37
N GLY A 288 10.35 16.90 14.18
CA GLY A 288 9.97 17.03 15.59
C GLY A 288 8.49 17.39 15.82
N ALA A 289 7.74 17.77 14.78
CA ALA A 289 6.32 18.08 14.83
C ALA A 289 5.41 17.04 14.14
N VAL A 290 5.93 16.25 13.20
CA VAL A 290 5.12 15.33 12.38
C VAL A 290 5.83 14.00 12.21
N HIS A 291 5.10 12.92 12.49
CA HIS A 291 5.63 11.56 12.40
C HIS A 291 5.85 11.12 10.95
N CYS A 292 6.82 10.24 10.73
CA CYS A 292 7.02 9.52 9.49
C CYS A 292 6.90 8.02 9.73
N GLU A 293 5.99 7.36 9.02
CA GLU A 293 5.84 5.91 9.08
C GLU A 293 6.07 5.28 7.70
N VAL A 294 6.86 4.22 7.69
CA VAL A 294 7.16 3.42 6.49
C VAL A 294 6.85 1.97 6.75
N MET A 295 5.97 1.37 5.93
CA MET A 295 5.50 0.01 6.13
C MET A 295 5.46 -0.79 4.81
N ARG A 296 6.06 -1.98 4.76
CA ARG A 296 6.07 -2.82 3.54
C ARG A 296 6.63 -2.06 2.34
N VAL A 297 7.72 -1.34 2.56
CA VAL A 297 8.45 -0.64 1.51
C VAL A 297 9.78 -1.32 1.24
N HIS A 298 10.04 -1.59 -0.03
CA HIS A 298 11.24 -2.28 -0.47
C HIS A 298 12.01 -1.38 -1.43
N VAL A 299 13.26 -1.07 -1.10
CA VAL A 299 14.11 -0.24 -1.96
C VAL A 299 15.29 -1.05 -2.49
N ASN A 300 15.58 -0.88 -3.77
CA ASN A 300 16.71 -1.45 -4.47
C ASN A 300 17.36 -0.39 -5.36
N GLY A 301 18.70 -0.43 -5.45
CA GLY A 301 19.47 0.43 -6.35
C GLY A 301 20.70 1.01 -5.66
N SER A 302 20.97 2.31 -5.86
CA SER A 302 22.17 2.96 -5.35
C SER A 302 21.92 4.33 -4.74
N VAL A 303 22.68 4.65 -3.69
CA VAL A 303 22.65 5.92 -2.98
C VAL A 303 24.09 6.40 -2.78
N THR A 304 24.45 7.51 -3.44
CA THR A 304 25.81 8.07 -3.40
C THR A 304 25.79 9.54 -2.99
N LEU A 305 26.48 9.86 -1.89
CA LEU A 305 26.72 11.23 -1.46
C LEU A 305 28.21 11.58 -1.54
N THR A 306 28.54 12.55 -2.39
CA THR A 306 29.90 13.07 -2.56
C THR A 306 30.17 14.36 -1.79
N GLY A 307 29.11 15.00 -1.26
CA GLY A 307 29.17 16.23 -0.47
C GLY A 307 29.78 16.07 0.93
N ASN A 308 29.71 17.12 1.75
CA ASN A 308 30.37 17.14 3.05
C ASN A 308 29.48 16.67 4.21
N LYS A 309 28.19 16.44 3.96
CA LYS A 309 27.22 16.08 4.98
C LYS A 309 27.29 14.61 5.41
N THR A 310 26.84 14.34 6.63
CA THR A 310 26.73 13.00 7.22
C THR A 310 25.28 12.50 7.17
N GLY A 311 25.07 11.20 7.31
CA GLY A 311 23.74 10.60 7.33
C GLY A 311 23.32 10.17 5.92
N VAL A 312 23.71 8.95 5.54
CA VAL A 312 23.39 8.34 4.26
C VAL A 312 22.82 6.95 4.52
N GLY A 313 21.64 6.66 3.98
CA GLY A 313 21.01 5.35 4.11
C GLY A 313 20.34 4.91 2.81
N GLY A 314 20.06 3.62 2.66
CA GLY A 314 19.32 3.11 1.51
C GLY A 314 17.91 3.71 1.44
N MET A 315 17.21 3.82 2.57
CA MET A 315 15.88 4.43 2.65
C MET A 315 15.96 5.90 3.09
N PHE A 316 16.70 6.18 4.18
CA PHE A 316 16.77 7.52 4.77
C PHE A 316 18.19 7.97 5.13
N GLY A 317 18.48 9.25 4.88
CA GLY A 317 19.71 9.86 5.40
C GLY A 317 19.67 10.03 6.92
N THR A 318 18.61 10.65 7.41
CA THR A 318 18.36 10.87 8.84
C THR A 318 16.93 10.49 9.24
N LEU A 319 16.75 9.98 10.45
CA LEU A 319 15.44 9.75 11.07
C LEU A 319 15.24 10.68 12.28
N GLY A 320 14.03 11.19 12.46
CA GLY A 320 13.60 11.86 13.68
C GLY A 320 12.08 11.88 13.77
N ASN A 321 11.52 11.26 14.81
CA ASN A 321 10.12 10.91 14.97
C ASN A 321 9.64 10.02 13.81
N ALA A 322 10.24 8.82 13.70
CA ALA A 322 10.01 7.95 12.56
C ALA A 322 9.98 6.46 12.93
N THR A 323 9.04 5.74 12.31
CA THR A 323 8.90 4.28 12.41
C THR A 323 9.09 3.65 11.04
N ILE A 324 10.03 2.71 10.92
CA ILE A 324 10.19 1.87 9.73
C ILE A 324 9.89 0.44 10.13
N MET A 325 8.91 -0.18 9.49
CA MET A 325 8.45 -1.52 9.81
C MET A 325 8.30 -2.40 8.58
N ALA A 326 8.56 -3.69 8.73
CA ALA A 326 8.34 -4.68 7.67
C ALA A 326 8.90 -4.23 6.31
N SER A 327 10.10 -3.66 6.28
CA SER A 327 10.66 -2.98 5.10
C SER A 327 12.08 -3.45 4.80
N SER A 328 12.56 -3.19 3.58
CA SER A 328 13.91 -3.63 3.20
C SER A 328 14.67 -2.68 2.29
N ALA A 329 16.00 -2.80 2.35
CA ALA A 329 16.92 -2.08 1.49
C ALA A 329 18.01 -3.00 0.94
N ASP A 330 17.96 -3.31 -0.36
CA ASP A 330 19.02 -4.00 -1.10
C ASP A 330 19.76 -3.00 -1.99
N CYS A 331 20.67 -2.24 -1.39
CA CYS A 331 21.26 -1.07 -2.02
C CYS A 331 22.79 -1.07 -1.99
N ILE A 332 23.38 -0.40 -2.97
CA ILE A 332 24.77 0.07 -2.91
C ILE A 332 24.76 1.47 -2.30
N VAL A 333 25.17 1.59 -1.04
CA VAL A 333 25.20 2.86 -0.29
C VAL A 333 26.63 3.32 -0.12
N THR A 334 26.99 4.48 -0.67
CA THR A 334 28.37 4.99 -0.68
C THR A 334 28.47 6.44 -0.22
N SER A 335 29.33 6.71 0.76
CA SER A 335 29.68 8.08 1.14
C SER A 335 31.13 8.20 1.63
N GLY A 336 31.78 9.33 1.32
CA GLY A 336 33.07 9.72 1.89
C GLY A 336 32.95 10.31 3.32
N ARG A 337 31.81 10.14 3.97
CA ARG A 337 31.46 10.75 5.27
C ARG A 337 31.00 9.69 6.28
N ASN A 338 30.59 10.18 7.45
CA ASN A 338 30.22 9.35 8.59
C ASN A 338 28.71 9.07 8.60
N TYR A 339 28.31 8.06 9.39
CA TYR A 339 26.91 7.66 9.59
C TYR A 339 26.29 7.15 8.28
N VAL A 340 26.72 5.95 7.89
CA VAL A 340 26.27 5.29 6.67
C VAL A 340 25.61 3.96 7.04
N GLY A 341 24.36 3.75 6.64
CA GLY A 341 23.62 2.51 6.93
C GLY A 341 22.93 1.92 5.72
N GLY A 342 22.57 0.64 5.78
CA GLY A 342 21.77 0.02 4.71
C GLY A 342 20.34 0.56 4.68
N ILE A 343 19.72 0.81 5.83
CA ILE A 343 18.37 1.40 5.93
C ILE A 343 18.46 2.89 6.21
N TYR A 344 19.16 3.28 7.27
CA TYR A 344 19.27 4.68 7.68
C TYR A 344 20.70 5.08 8.05
N GLY A 345 21.07 6.33 7.76
CA GLY A 345 22.39 6.85 8.14
C GLY A 345 22.48 7.20 9.62
N TYR A 346 21.65 8.14 10.06
CA TYR A 346 21.69 8.71 11.41
C TYR A 346 20.27 8.75 12.01
N ALA A 347 20.09 8.24 13.23
CA ALA A 347 18.83 8.37 13.96
C ALA A 347 18.98 9.42 15.06
N LYS A 348 17.97 10.30 15.17
CA LYS A 348 17.98 11.43 16.09
C LYS A 348 17.06 11.20 17.27
N THR A 349 15.75 11.33 17.10
CA THR A 349 14.79 11.22 18.22
C THR A 349 13.66 10.29 17.86
N ASP A 350 13.21 9.47 18.80
CA ASP A 350 11.97 8.68 18.78
C ASP A 350 11.87 7.88 17.48
N CYS A 351 12.89 7.05 17.26
CA CYS A 351 13.06 6.26 16.06
C CYS A 351 12.89 4.77 16.37
N ILE A 352 12.10 4.09 15.55
CA ILE A 352 11.89 2.64 15.64
C ILE A 352 12.15 2.03 14.27
N VAL A 353 12.99 1.00 14.22
CA VAL A 353 13.24 0.19 13.03
C VAL A 353 12.97 -1.26 13.43
N THR A 354 11.85 -1.81 12.96
CA THR A 354 11.38 -3.13 13.37
C THR A 354 11.08 -4.02 12.18
N ASP A 355 11.42 -5.31 12.30
CA ASP A 355 11.11 -6.31 11.29
C ASP A 355 11.65 -5.91 9.89
N CYS A 356 12.86 -5.35 9.85
CA CYS A 356 13.47 -4.85 8.63
C CYS A 356 14.74 -5.61 8.27
N TRP A 357 15.12 -5.55 7.00
CA TRP A 357 16.41 -6.11 6.58
C TRP A 357 17.15 -5.29 5.54
N SER A 358 18.46 -5.48 5.48
CA SER A 358 19.30 -4.88 4.46
C SER A 358 20.26 -5.86 3.80
N ALA A 359 20.53 -5.61 2.52
CA ALA A 359 21.50 -6.33 1.70
C ALA A 359 22.32 -5.34 0.87
N GLY A 360 23.06 -5.84 -0.12
CA GLY A 360 23.92 -5.02 -0.97
C GLY A 360 25.25 -4.67 -0.29
N THR A 361 25.71 -3.43 -0.45
CA THR A 361 27.03 -2.98 0.02
C THR A 361 26.92 -1.59 0.63
N VAL A 362 27.44 -1.43 1.85
CA VAL A 362 27.45 -0.17 2.60
C VAL A 362 28.88 0.26 2.83
N THR A 363 29.27 1.39 2.24
CA THR A 363 30.63 1.95 2.31
C THR A 363 30.59 3.38 2.84
N GLY A 364 31.27 3.60 3.98
CA GLY A 364 31.40 4.92 4.60
C GLY A 364 32.83 5.24 5.00
N ALA A 365 33.10 6.48 5.41
CA ALA A 365 34.39 6.82 6.02
C ALA A 365 34.49 6.23 7.44
N GLN A 366 33.46 6.41 8.27
CA GLN A 366 33.36 5.87 9.64
C GLN A 366 31.88 5.71 10.03
N ARG A 367 31.61 4.95 11.11
CA ARG A 367 30.27 4.75 11.69
C ARG A 367 29.33 4.12 10.65
N VAL A 368 29.63 2.88 10.31
CA VAL A 368 28.98 2.16 9.21
C VAL A 368 28.28 0.92 9.75
N GLY A 369 26.98 0.82 9.52
CA GLY A 369 26.16 -0.32 9.95
C GLY A 369 25.44 -0.97 8.80
N GLY A 370 25.18 -2.28 8.87
CA GLY A 370 24.33 -2.93 7.89
C GLY A 370 22.90 -2.40 7.91
N ILE A 371 22.31 -2.12 9.08
CA ILE A 371 20.98 -1.49 9.21
C ILE A 371 21.11 0.03 9.40
N GLY A 372 21.82 0.44 10.45
CA GLY A 372 21.90 1.84 10.86
C GLY A 372 23.34 2.32 11.08
N GLY A 373 23.68 3.49 10.53
CA GLY A 373 25.02 4.07 10.72
C GLY A 373 25.29 4.46 12.17
N GLY A 374 24.29 5.00 12.88
CA GLY A 374 24.41 5.27 14.31
C GLY A 374 23.50 6.35 14.87
N THR A 375 23.76 6.70 16.13
CA THR A 375 23.18 7.81 16.88
C THR A 375 24.28 8.70 17.45
N ASP A 376 23.90 9.84 18.03
CA ASP A 376 24.77 10.62 18.90
C ASP A 376 23.97 11.12 20.11
N LYS A 377 24.65 11.81 21.01
CA LYS A 377 24.07 12.32 22.27
C LYS A 377 23.01 13.40 22.10
N THR A 378 22.83 13.95 20.90
CA THR A 378 21.85 15.03 20.68
C THR A 378 20.45 14.50 20.43
N GLY A 379 20.28 13.18 20.49
CA GLY A 379 19.08 12.44 20.22
C GLY A 379 18.41 11.75 21.42
N THR A 380 17.32 11.05 21.15
CA THR A 380 16.75 10.00 22.00
C THR A 380 17.11 8.64 21.39
N GLY A 381 17.36 7.63 22.22
CA GLY A 381 17.74 6.29 21.78
C GLY A 381 16.82 5.71 20.71
N VAL A 382 17.41 4.92 19.81
CA VAL A 382 16.69 4.23 18.74
C VAL A 382 16.45 2.77 19.12
N GLN A 383 15.30 2.26 18.69
CA GLN A 383 14.96 0.85 18.83
C GLN A 383 15.16 0.13 17.49
N ILE A 384 15.97 -0.92 17.48
CA ILE A 384 16.20 -1.81 16.35
C ILE A 384 15.79 -3.21 16.77
N ILE A 385 14.69 -3.71 16.22
CA ILE A 385 14.00 -4.90 16.72
C ILE A 385 13.74 -5.87 15.57
N ASN A 386 14.00 -7.16 15.77
CA ASN A 386 13.75 -8.21 14.78
C ASN A 386 14.34 -7.89 13.39
N CYS A 387 15.54 -7.31 13.34
CA CYS A 387 16.17 -6.91 12.08
C CYS A 387 17.33 -7.84 11.72
N TYR A 388 17.59 -8.05 10.42
CA TYR A 388 18.80 -8.74 9.96
C TYR A 388 19.50 -7.99 8.84
N SER A 389 20.81 -8.20 8.70
CA SER A 389 21.56 -7.69 7.56
C SER A 389 22.43 -8.75 6.94
N THR A 390 22.45 -8.80 5.61
CA THR A 390 23.41 -9.58 4.80
C THR A 390 24.41 -8.68 4.06
N ALA A 391 24.30 -7.35 4.22
CA ALA A 391 25.10 -6.38 3.49
C ALA A 391 26.60 -6.56 3.75
N LYS A 392 27.42 -6.25 2.73
CA LYS A 392 28.86 -6.09 2.94
C LYS A 392 29.14 -4.71 3.51
N VAL A 393 29.91 -4.62 4.59
CA VAL A 393 30.12 -3.38 5.34
C VAL A 393 31.59 -2.96 5.27
N TYR A 394 31.85 -1.75 4.80
CA TYR A 394 33.19 -1.19 4.61
C TYR A 394 33.34 0.20 5.25
N GLY A 395 34.43 0.43 5.97
CA GLY A 395 34.77 1.78 6.46
C GLY A 395 36.04 1.86 7.30
N GLY A 396 36.29 2.97 7.98
CA GLY A 396 37.52 3.20 8.76
C GLY A 396 37.40 2.88 10.25
N PHE A 397 36.29 3.24 10.88
CA PHE A 397 36.05 3.13 12.33
C PHE A 397 34.57 2.84 12.62
N ALA A 398 34.28 2.10 13.71
CA ALA A 398 32.94 1.75 14.18
C ALA A 398 32.08 1.07 13.10
N LEU A 399 32.44 -0.17 12.79
CA LEU A 399 31.76 -1.00 11.79
C LEU A 399 30.97 -2.13 12.47
N GLY A 400 29.70 -2.29 12.10
CA GLY A 400 28.91 -3.43 12.58
C GLY A 400 27.90 -3.96 11.58
N GLY A 401 27.57 -5.24 11.72
CA GLY A 401 26.63 -5.91 10.83
C GLY A 401 25.20 -5.37 10.94
N ILE A 402 24.82 -4.86 12.11
CA ILE A 402 23.54 -4.18 12.33
C ILE A 402 23.77 -2.69 12.54
N GLY A 403 24.56 -2.31 13.54
CA GLY A 403 24.79 -0.92 13.93
C GLY A 403 26.25 -0.48 13.79
N GLY A 404 26.49 0.74 13.30
CA GLY A 404 27.81 1.37 13.33
C GLY A 404 28.18 1.91 14.72
N PHE A 405 27.73 3.12 15.05
CA PHE A 405 28.14 3.87 16.25
C PHE A 405 26.95 4.36 17.07
N TYR A 406 26.73 3.77 18.24
CA TYR A 406 25.59 4.05 19.13
C TYR A 406 26.13 4.45 20.50
N ASN A 407 26.70 5.66 20.57
CA ASN A 407 27.36 6.15 21.77
C ASN A 407 26.57 7.31 22.41
N LEU A 408 26.20 7.11 23.67
CA LEU A 408 25.61 8.10 24.57
C LEU A 408 26.59 8.54 25.67
N ASP A 409 27.70 7.83 25.91
CA ASP A 409 28.63 8.09 27.03
C ASP A 409 29.35 9.44 26.93
N ASN A 410 29.47 10.17 28.04
CA ASN A 410 30.19 11.43 28.22
C ASN A 410 31.62 11.42 27.64
N ALA A 411 32.19 12.60 27.39
CA ALA A 411 33.54 12.71 26.82
C ALA A 411 34.64 12.10 27.72
N ASP A 412 34.36 11.92 29.00
CA ASP A 412 35.21 11.21 29.97
C ASP A 412 34.97 9.68 29.99
N GLY A 413 34.04 9.19 29.16
CA GLY A 413 33.64 7.80 29.04
C GLY A 413 32.67 7.30 30.11
N THR A 414 32.11 8.19 30.94
CA THR A 414 31.05 7.83 31.87
C THR A 414 29.69 7.77 31.16
N PRO A 415 28.77 6.86 31.54
CA PRO A 415 27.46 6.84 30.91
C PRO A 415 26.67 8.14 31.13
N ASP A 416 26.03 8.63 30.07
CA ASP A 416 25.10 9.75 30.17
C ASP A 416 23.68 9.22 30.42
N LEU A 417 23.22 9.34 31.66
CA LEU A 417 21.89 8.88 32.08
C LEU A 417 20.77 9.88 31.75
N SER A 418 21.08 10.99 31.06
CA SER A 418 20.08 12.01 30.71
C SER A 418 19.39 11.77 29.37
N HIS A 419 19.82 10.75 28.62
CA HIS A 419 19.26 10.37 27.33
C HIS A 419 18.76 8.91 27.37
N PRO A 420 17.60 8.60 26.76
CA PRO A 420 17.11 7.23 26.70
C PRO A 420 18.06 6.36 25.87
N ASP A 421 18.30 5.14 26.36
CA ASP A 421 19.27 4.19 25.81
C ASP A 421 18.84 3.65 24.42
N ASN A 422 19.82 3.22 23.62
CA ASN A 422 19.53 2.52 22.37
C ASN A 422 19.20 1.05 22.68
N THR A 423 18.28 0.49 21.90
CA THR A 423 17.81 -0.88 22.09
C THR A 423 18.00 -1.70 20.81
N PHE A 424 18.68 -2.83 20.94
CA PHE A 424 18.84 -3.86 19.91
C PHE A 424 18.21 -5.15 20.42
N MET A 425 17.13 -5.60 19.79
CA MET A 425 16.43 -6.82 20.20
C MET A 425 16.29 -7.78 19.05
N ASN A 426 16.65 -9.04 19.30
CA ASN A 426 16.49 -10.15 18.37
C ASN A 426 17.11 -9.89 16.99
N CYS A 427 18.17 -9.08 16.92
CA CYS A 427 18.81 -8.68 15.67
C CYS A 427 19.85 -9.70 15.24
N ILE A 428 19.99 -9.94 13.93
CA ILE A 428 20.87 -10.97 13.39
C ILE A 428 21.85 -10.39 12.36
N ALA A 429 23.13 -10.31 12.74
CA ALA A 429 24.22 -9.96 11.84
C ALA A 429 24.59 -11.18 10.98
N TRP A 430 24.03 -11.25 9.78
CA TRP A 430 24.26 -12.31 8.80
C TRP A 430 25.13 -11.82 7.64
N ASN A 431 26.10 -10.95 7.93
CA ASN A 431 26.98 -10.32 6.94
C ASN A 431 28.15 -11.24 6.57
N GLU A 432 28.45 -11.37 5.27
CA GLU A 432 29.61 -12.15 4.80
C GLU A 432 30.93 -11.43 5.03
N GLU A 433 30.92 -10.09 5.00
CA GLU A 433 32.11 -9.27 5.10
C GLU A 433 31.82 -7.98 5.88
N ILE A 434 32.58 -7.77 6.96
CA ILE A 434 32.68 -6.52 7.68
C ILE A 434 34.17 -6.16 7.74
N LYS A 435 34.56 -5.11 7.03
CA LYS A 435 35.95 -4.83 6.71
C LYS A 435 36.33 -3.38 6.96
N ALA A 436 37.45 -3.20 7.65
CA ALA A 436 38.11 -1.91 7.72
C ALA A 436 38.95 -1.62 6.45
N ASN A 437 38.83 -0.41 5.90
CA ASN A 437 39.51 0.05 4.69
C ASN A 437 40.74 0.94 4.98
N SER A 438 41.28 0.95 6.21
CA SER A 438 42.40 1.84 6.53
C SER A 438 43.70 1.43 5.83
N THR A 439 44.34 2.43 5.23
CA THR A 439 45.69 2.37 4.64
C THR A 439 46.76 2.94 5.57
N VAL A 440 46.38 3.46 6.76
CA VAL A 440 47.30 4.15 7.66
C VAL A 440 47.88 3.16 8.67
N ALA A 441 49.02 2.57 8.32
CA ALA A 441 49.83 1.80 9.26
C ALA A 441 50.32 2.71 10.41
N GLY A 442 49.96 2.39 11.65
CA GLY A 442 50.58 2.96 12.85
C GLY A 442 49.74 3.90 13.73
N ASP A 443 48.53 4.30 13.32
CA ASP A 443 47.56 4.95 14.24
C ASP A 443 46.47 3.97 14.63
N LEU A 444 46.72 3.22 15.71
CA LEU A 444 45.83 2.19 16.27
C LEU A 444 44.78 2.77 17.24
N SER A 445 44.73 4.08 17.41
CA SER A 445 43.91 4.70 18.48
C SER A 445 42.41 4.79 18.17
N HIS A 446 41.95 4.35 17.00
CA HIS A 446 40.57 4.56 16.54
C HIS A 446 40.02 3.43 15.64
N TYR A 447 40.16 2.14 16.02
CA TYR A 447 39.50 1.03 15.31
C TYR A 447 38.52 0.27 16.23
N SER A 448 37.26 0.16 15.81
CA SER A 448 36.23 -0.61 16.51
C SER A 448 35.37 -1.35 15.50
N ILE A 449 35.36 -2.68 15.57
CA ILE A 449 34.57 -3.57 14.71
C ILE A 449 33.88 -4.58 15.61
N GLY A 450 32.55 -4.56 15.61
CA GLY A 450 31.70 -5.54 16.28
C GLY A 450 30.86 -6.27 15.26
N MET A 451 30.55 -7.54 15.50
CA MET A 451 29.76 -8.29 14.52
C MET A 451 28.33 -7.75 14.43
N VAL A 452 27.75 -7.34 15.58
CA VAL A 452 26.41 -6.75 15.64
C VAL A 452 26.51 -5.22 15.66
N VAL A 453 27.20 -4.65 16.65
CA VAL A 453 27.38 -3.18 16.78
C VAL A 453 28.85 -2.81 16.84
N GLY A 454 29.27 -1.89 15.98
CA GLY A 454 30.67 -1.47 15.85
C GLY A 454 31.21 -0.73 17.06
N TYR A 455 30.41 0.15 17.65
CA TYR A 455 30.71 0.86 18.89
C TYR A 455 29.39 1.10 19.62
N THR A 456 29.28 0.68 20.88
CA THR A 456 28.08 0.87 21.70
C THR A 456 28.41 1.40 23.09
N SER A 457 27.54 2.22 23.67
CA SER A 457 27.61 2.56 25.09
C SER A 457 27.29 1.38 26.00
N LEU A 458 27.78 1.45 27.24
CA LEU A 458 27.63 0.40 28.26
C LEU A 458 26.17 0.15 28.68
N ASN A 459 25.34 1.19 28.61
CA ASN A 459 23.95 1.14 29.06
C ASN A 459 22.96 0.77 27.95
N ASN A 460 23.40 0.71 26.69
CA ASN A 460 22.52 0.26 25.61
C ASN A 460 22.03 -1.17 25.87
N THR A 461 20.78 -1.40 25.50
CA THR A 461 20.14 -2.70 25.63
C THR A 461 20.46 -3.54 24.40
N HIS A 462 21.03 -4.72 24.62
CA HIS A 462 21.19 -5.74 23.58
C HIS A 462 20.63 -7.05 24.09
N ILE A 463 19.56 -7.55 23.47
CA ILE A 463 18.89 -8.78 23.88
C ILE A 463 18.73 -9.68 22.66
N GLY A 464 19.14 -10.94 22.76
CA GLY A 464 18.89 -11.93 21.71
C GLY A 464 19.59 -11.62 20.39
N CYS A 465 20.69 -10.85 20.42
CA CYS A 465 21.41 -10.46 19.23
C CYS A 465 22.42 -11.52 18.80
N LEU A 466 22.37 -11.93 17.54
CA LEU A 466 23.15 -13.05 17.02
C LEU A 466 24.04 -12.65 15.84
N ARG A 467 25.10 -13.43 15.61
CA ARG A 467 25.93 -13.38 14.40
C ARG A 467 25.98 -14.74 13.73
N ARG A 468 26.28 -14.79 12.42
CA ARG A 468 26.51 -16.07 11.71
C ARG A 468 27.62 -16.90 12.37
N SER A 469 27.51 -18.23 12.25
CA SER A 469 28.40 -19.17 12.94
C SER A 469 29.84 -19.23 12.40
N ASP A 470 30.01 -18.90 11.12
CA ASP A 470 31.26 -18.89 10.37
C ASP A 470 31.86 -17.47 10.25
N ALA A 471 31.37 -16.52 11.05
CA ALA A 471 31.88 -15.17 11.09
C ALA A 471 33.39 -15.18 11.39
N ALA A 472 34.19 -14.69 10.44
CA ALA A 472 35.63 -14.52 10.58
C ALA A 472 36.02 -13.06 10.33
N TYR A 473 37.01 -12.55 11.06
CA TYR A 473 37.55 -11.19 10.88
C TYR A 473 38.27 -10.92 9.56
N ASN A 474 38.36 -11.91 8.65
CA ASN A 474 39.43 -11.96 7.67
C ASN A 474 39.24 -11.02 6.49
N THR A 475 39.39 -9.72 6.74
CA THR A 475 39.91 -8.70 5.84
C THR A 475 40.57 -7.51 6.57
N ALA A 476 40.91 -7.64 7.85
CA ALA A 476 41.87 -6.76 8.52
C ALA A 476 43.29 -7.35 8.37
N ILE A 477 44.04 -6.94 7.36
CA ILE A 477 45.50 -6.95 7.50
C ILE A 477 45.78 -5.82 8.51
N PHE A 478 46.51 -6.07 9.61
CA PHE A 478 47.73 -5.33 10.02
C PHE A 478 48.19 -5.71 11.45
N PHE A 479 49.38 -6.33 11.48
CA PHE A 479 50.51 -6.39 12.42
C PHE A 479 50.35 -6.19 13.96
N ASP A 480 50.95 -7.17 14.67
CA ASP A 480 51.51 -7.17 16.04
C ASP A 480 50.60 -7.22 17.29
N TYR A 481 49.27 -7.18 17.18
CA TYR A 481 48.37 -7.37 18.34
C TYR A 481 47.21 -8.33 18.04
N SER A 482 47.53 -9.60 17.74
CA SER A 482 46.57 -10.68 17.49
C SER A 482 45.58 -10.95 18.63
N ASP A 483 45.91 -10.53 19.86
CA ASP A 483 45.18 -10.91 21.07
C ASP A 483 44.10 -9.88 21.44
N ALA A 484 44.06 -8.72 20.78
CA ALA A 484 43.18 -7.59 21.13
C ALA A 484 41.81 -7.60 20.40
N PHE A 485 41.61 -8.50 19.43
CA PHE A 485 40.40 -8.52 18.58
C PHE A 485 40.00 -9.97 18.28
N SER A 486 39.49 -10.68 19.29
CA SER A 486 38.85 -12.00 19.12
C SER A 486 37.33 -11.85 19.04
N ILE A 487 36.67 -12.62 18.17
CA ILE A 487 35.22 -12.73 18.15
C ILE A 487 34.89 -13.71 19.27
N TYR A 488 34.10 -13.26 20.22
CA TYR A 488 33.63 -14.09 21.32
C TYR A 488 32.13 -13.88 21.50
N ASP A 489 31.51 -14.82 22.21
CA ASP A 489 30.12 -14.65 22.62
C ASP A 489 30.03 -13.58 23.70
N GLN A 490 29.20 -12.58 23.44
CA GLN A 490 28.83 -11.56 24.41
C GLN A 490 27.41 -11.83 24.90
N ASP A 491 27.23 -11.78 26.22
CA ASP A 491 25.91 -11.89 26.83
C ASP A 491 25.06 -10.65 26.54
N ASP A 492 23.76 -10.80 26.78
CA ASP A 492 22.80 -9.71 26.71
C ASP A 492 23.19 -8.59 27.69
N SER A 493 22.93 -7.34 27.31
CA SER A 493 23.18 -6.16 28.14
C SER A 493 21.94 -5.30 28.30
N SER A 494 21.88 -4.57 29.39
CA SER A 494 20.85 -3.55 29.68
C SER A 494 21.39 -2.54 30.68
N PRO A 495 20.70 -1.43 30.96
CA PRO A 495 21.12 -0.50 32.02
C PRO A 495 21.29 -1.16 33.40
N ASN A 496 20.52 -2.22 33.68
CA ASN A 496 20.59 -2.98 34.92
C ASN A 496 21.66 -4.10 34.90
N SER A 497 22.17 -4.44 33.72
CA SER A 497 23.24 -5.40 33.51
C SER A 497 24.15 -4.90 32.38
N PRO A 498 24.98 -3.88 32.64
CA PRO A 498 25.74 -3.20 31.60
C PRO A 498 26.70 -4.12 30.84
N LEU A 499 27.04 -3.73 29.62
CA LEU A 499 27.93 -4.51 28.77
C LEU A 499 29.29 -4.75 29.44
N MET A 500 29.70 -6.01 29.54
CA MET A 500 31.02 -6.37 30.05
C MET A 500 32.07 -6.20 28.95
N VAL A 501 33.08 -5.36 29.20
CA VAL A 501 34.14 -5.05 28.23
C VAL A 501 35.45 -5.62 28.72
N ASN A 502 36.10 -6.41 27.87
CA ASN A 502 37.48 -6.82 28.12
C ASN A 502 38.41 -5.64 27.81
N THR A 503 38.93 -4.98 28.84
CA THR A 503 39.90 -3.89 28.66
C THR A 503 41.23 -4.47 28.18
N VAL A 504 41.62 -4.13 26.96
CA VAL A 504 42.98 -4.38 26.47
C VAL A 504 43.90 -3.30 27.05
N SER A 505 45.00 -3.70 27.70
CA SER A 505 45.95 -2.76 28.30
C SER A 505 46.48 -1.76 27.24
N GLY A 506 46.24 -0.47 27.45
CA GLY A 506 46.67 0.60 26.53
C GLY A 506 45.64 1.05 25.48
N ALA A 507 44.48 0.40 25.38
CA ALA A 507 43.38 0.83 24.52
C ALA A 507 42.34 1.62 25.32
N SER A 508 42.18 2.91 24.99
CA SER A 508 41.11 3.74 25.51
C SER A 508 39.87 3.55 24.64
N TYR A 509 38.80 2.94 25.18
CA TYR A 509 37.43 2.95 24.66
C TYR A 509 37.14 2.16 23.37
N ASN A 510 37.30 0.83 23.41
CA ASN A 510 36.74 -0.07 22.38
C ASN A 510 35.52 -0.80 22.97
N PHE A 511 34.30 -0.39 22.58
CA PHE A 511 33.07 -1.08 22.98
C PHE A 511 32.38 -1.77 21.78
N PRO A 512 33.02 -2.74 21.09
CA PRO A 512 32.32 -3.54 20.09
C PRO A 512 31.34 -4.50 20.78
N TYR A 513 30.23 -4.78 20.09
CA TYR A 513 29.30 -5.83 20.48
C TYR A 513 29.17 -6.87 19.37
N HIS A 514 29.53 -8.12 19.68
CA HIS A 514 29.58 -9.26 18.78
C HIS A 514 28.34 -10.15 18.84
N GLY A 515 27.45 -9.94 19.82
CA GLY A 515 26.31 -10.84 20.09
C GLY A 515 26.74 -12.27 20.44
N LYS A 516 25.81 -13.22 20.33
CA LYS A 516 26.10 -14.66 20.43
C LYS A 516 26.21 -15.31 19.06
N VAL A 517 27.02 -16.36 18.95
CA VAL A 517 27.09 -17.16 17.75
C VAL A 517 25.76 -17.88 17.51
N ALA A 518 25.23 -17.80 16.29
CA ALA A 518 24.07 -18.57 15.89
C ALA A 518 24.39 -20.07 15.91
N PRO A 519 23.40 -20.95 16.19
CA PRO A 519 23.64 -22.40 16.17
C PRO A 519 24.20 -22.87 14.82
N ALA A 520 25.27 -23.66 14.86
CA ALA A 520 25.96 -24.12 13.65
C ALA A 520 25.03 -24.93 12.73
N GLY A 521 25.12 -24.67 11.42
CA GLY A 521 24.34 -25.36 10.39
C GLY A 521 22.86 -24.96 10.31
N LYS A 522 22.43 -23.93 11.04
CA LYS A 522 21.08 -23.36 10.92
C LYS A 522 21.01 -22.27 9.85
N SER A 523 19.91 -22.25 9.10
CA SER A 523 19.60 -21.13 8.20
C SER A 523 19.23 -19.88 8.99
N LEU A 524 19.29 -18.69 8.34
CA LEU A 524 18.86 -17.45 8.98
C LEU A 524 17.38 -17.50 9.38
N SER A 525 16.54 -18.13 8.55
CA SER A 525 15.12 -18.36 8.87
C SER A 525 14.91 -19.19 10.13
N GLU A 526 15.67 -20.27 10.31
CA GLU A 526 15.57 -21.09 11.52
C GLU A 526 16.04 -20.33 12.76
N VAL A 527 17.06 -19.49 12.61
CA VAL A 527 17.58 -18.64 13.70
C VAL A 527 16.56 -17.57 14.10
N ALA A 528 16.02 -16.84 13.14
CA ALA A 528 15.00 -15.81 13.34
C ALA A 528 13.74 -16.39 14.00
N LYS A 529 13.26 -17.55 13.50
CA LYS A 529 12.15 -18.28 14.12
C LYS A 529 12.45 -18.71 15.56
N GLY A 530 13.70 -19.11 15.85
CA GLY A 530 14.15 -19.45 17.18
C GLY A 530 14.18 -18.27 18.16
N LEU A 531 14.36 -17.04 17.65
CA LEU A 531 14.25 -15.79 18.42
C LEU A 531 12.80 -15.32 18.60
N GLY A 532 11.82 -16.02 18.04
CA GLY A 532 10.39 -15.71 18.20
C GLY A 532 9.88 -14.61 17.27
N TRP A 533 10.54 -14.36 16.14
CA TRP A 533 10.03 -13.45 15.12
C TRP A 533 8.65 -13.91 14.62
N SER A 534 7.74 -12.96 14.37
CA SER A 534 6.34 -13.25 14.10
C SER A 534 6.11 -13.87 12.72
N ASP A 535 5.42 -15.02 12.67
CA ASP A 535 4.87 -15.59 11.43
C ASP A 535 3.80 -14.67 10.79
N SER A 536 3.31 -13.61 11.47
CA SER A 536 2.43 -12.61 10.83
C SER A 536 3.16 -11.66 9.91
N VAL A 537 4.48 -11.50 10.09
CA VAL A 537 5.32 -10.58 9.30
C VAL A 537 6.24 -11.35 8.36
N TRP A 538 6.80 -12.46 8.84
CA TRP A 538 7.86 -13.18 8.16
C TRP A 538 7.41 -14.54 7.62
N ASP A 539 7.86 -14.88 6.41
CA ASP A 539 7.90 -16.24 5.88
C ASP A 539 9.30 -16.84 6.10
N PHE A 540 9.34 -17.95 6.82
CA PHE A 540 10.56 -18.69 7.18
C PHE A 540 10.77 -19.98 6.36
N SER A 541 10.06 -20.15 5.24
CA SER A 541 10.10 -21.38 4.44
C SER A 541 11.43 -21.58 3.69
N GLY A 542 12.19 -20.51 3.44
CA GLY A 542 13.49 -20.53 2.76
C GLY A 542 14.70 -20.36 3.70
N GLU A 543 15.89 -20.16 3.13
CA GLU A 543 17.13 -19.93 3.89
C GLU A 543 17.18 -18.56 4.59
N LEU A 544 16.55 -17.54 3.99
CA LEU A 544 16.44 -16.18 4.51
C LEU A 544 14.96 -15.87 4.86
N PRO A 545 14.68 -15.16 5.96
CA PRO A 545 13.34 -14.65 6.25
C PRO A 545 12.89 -13.66 5.18
N VAL A 546 11.67 -13.85 4.67
CA VAL A 546 11.05 -12.96 3.67
C VAL A 546 9.88 -12.22 4.30
N ILE A 547 9.78 -10.92 4.09
CA ILE A 547 8.63 -10.13 4.55
C ILE A 547 7.40 -10.49 3.71
N LYS A 548 6.27 -10.76 4.36
CA LYS A 548 5.01 -11.08 3.67
C LYS A 548 4.34 -9.83 3.10
N ALA A 549 3.73 -9.97 1.93
CA ALA A 549 2.94 -8.90 1.31
C ALA A 549 1.72 -8.49 2.17
N ASP A 550 1.16 -9.43 2.94
CA ASP A 550 0.05 -9.22 3.86
C ASP A 550 0.52 -9.05 5.32
N ALA A 551 1.79 -8.68 5.53
CA ALA A 551 2.34 -8.54 6.87
C ALA A 551 1.49 -7.59 7.73
N THR A 552 0.93 -8.13 8.81
CA THR A 552 0.13 -7.37 9.79
C THR A 552 1.00 -7.03 10.99
N PHE A 553 1.01 -5.75 11.34
CA PHE A 553 1.76 -5.22 12.46
C PHE A 553 0.86 -5.05 13.69
N VAL A 554 1.34 -5.53 14.83
CA VAL A 554 0.85 -5.15 16.15
C VAL A 554 2.00 -4.38 16.79
N PRO A 555 1.81 -3.13 17.23
CA PRO A 555 2.86 -2.37 17.90
C PRO A 555 3.49 -3.21 19.02
N VAL A 556 4.83 -3.30 19.00
CA VAL A 556 5.55 -3.86 20.14
C VAL A 556 5.30 -2.90 21.31
N GLU A 557 4.71 -3.39 22.40
CA GLU A 557 4.53 -2.60 23.61
C GLU A 557 5.91 -2.10 24.08
N ASP A 558 6.00 -0.79 24.37
CA ASP A 558 7.23 -0.14 24.79
C ASP A 558 7.86 -0.87 25.98
N VAL A 559 9.07 -1.39 25.77
CA VAL A 559 9.76 -2.27 26.73
C VAL A 559 10.33 -1.50 27.92
N ASN A 560 10.32 -0.17 27.87
CA ASN A 560 10.89 0.67 28.92
C ASN A 560 9.90 1.03 30.04
N GLY A 561 8.61 0.68 29.91
CA GLY A 561 7.62 0.95 30.96
C GLY A 561 7.37 2.44 31.26
N GLU A 562 7.95 3.34 30.47
CA GLU A 562 7.61 4.75 30.42
C GLU A 562 6.64 4.93 29.27
N GLY A 563 5.40 5.34 29.54
CA GLY A 563 4.36 5.47 28.53
C GLY A 563 4.84 6.26 27.31
N GLY A 564 4.92 5.58 26.16
CA GLY A 564 5.60 6.08 24.98
C GLY A 564 5.05 5.59 23.64
N ILE A 565 3.78 5.18 23.59
CA ILE A 565 2.95 5.39 22.39
C ILE A 565 1.78 6.17 22.93
N GLY A 566 1.77 7.48 22.70
CA GLY A 566 0.59 8.27 23.04
C GLY A 566 -0.63 7.56 22.48
N ASP A 567 -1.68 7.47 23.28
CA ASP A 567 -3.04 7.45 22.76
C ASP A 567 -3.09 8.47 21.61
N TRP A 568 -2.89 7.99 20.38
CA TRP A 568 -3.23 8.73 19.19
C TRP A 568 -4.74 8.67 19.15
N ASP A 569 -5.30 9.63 19.87
CA ASP A 569 -6.71 9.93 19.94
C ASP A 569 -7.27 9.96 18.51
N GLU A 570 -8.03 8.92 18.17
CA GLU A 570 -8.78 8.81 16.91
C GLU A 570 -9.72 10.01 16.69
N ASN A 571 -9.93 10.87 17.72
CA ASN A 571 -10.78 12.06 17.63
C ASN A 571 -10.07 13.36 17.22
N LYS A 572 -8.84 13.32 16.67
CA LYS A 572 -8.16 14.53 16.15
C LYS A 572 -7.99 14.63 14.63
N LEU A 573 -8.75 13.83 13.87
CA LEU A 573 -9.02 14.10 12.46
C LEU A 573 -10.54 14.26 12.26
N ASN A 574 -10.98 15.52 12.23
CA ASN A 574 -12.33 16.01 11.91
C ASN A 574 -13.47 15.66 12.88
#